data_AF-A0A538J776-F1
#
_entry.id   AF-A0A538J776-F1
#
_cell.length_a   1.000
_cell.length_b   1.000
_cell.length_c   1.000
_cell.angle_alpha   90.00
_cell.angle_beta   90.00
_cell.angle_gamma   90.00
#
_symmetry.space_group_name_H-M   'P 1'
#
loop_
_entity.id
_entity.type
_entity.pdbx_description
1 polymer ?
#
loop_
_entity_poly.entity_id
_entity_poly.type
_entity_poly.pdbx_seq_one_letter_code
_entity_poly.pdbx_strand_id
1 'polypeptide(L)' 'MALRQGDLRLLEREVARRLLASMIPARFAYVAGDGTPRVVATWFHWTGEVARIDLHPTRVGVLDFQTRLPSALGGIS' A
#
# COMPACT_ATOMS: atom_id res chain seq x y z
N MET A 1 -29.57 6.89 7.46
CA MET A 1 -28.60 6.28 8.40
C MET A 1 -27.19 6.46 7.83
N ALA A 2 -26.25 7.02 8.59
CA ALA A 2 -24.88 7.23 8.12
C ALA A 2 -24.14 5.88 8.01
N LEU A 3 -23.42 5.66 6.90
CA LEU A 3 -22.57 4.48 6.73
C LEU A 3 -21.34 4.62 7.63
N ARG A 4 -20.90 3.52 8.25
CA ARG A 4 -19.69 3.51 9.10
C ARG A 4 -18.44 3.55 8.23
N GLN A 5 -17.37 4.15 8.74
CA GLN A 5 -16.05 4.09 8.10
C GLN A 5 -15.65 2.62 7.86
N GLY A 6 -15.14 2.34 6.66
CA GLY A 6 -14.77 0.99 6.23
C GLY A 6 -15.89 0.17 5.57
N ASP A 7 -17.14 0.65 5.57
CA ASP A 7 -18.23 0.01 4.84
C ASP A 7 -18.06 0.22 3.32
N LEU A 8 -17.97 -0.86 2.54
CA LEU A 8 -17.76 -0.79 1.08
C LEU A 8 -18.87 -0.04 0.34
N ARG A 9 -20.08 0.05 0.90
CA ARG A 9 -21.17 0.85 0.31
C ARG A 9 -20.85 2.35 0.27
N LEU A 10 -19.81 2.80 0.99
CA LEU A 10 -19.28 4.16 0.85
C LEU A 10 -18.72 4.44 -0.54
N LEU A 11 -18.20 3.42 -1.25
CA LEU A 11 -17.67 3.56 -2.61
C LEU A 11 -18.74 3.94 -3.64
N GLU A 12 -20.02 3.66 -3.34
CA GLU A 12 -21.17 4.01 -4.19
C GLU A 12 -21.63 5.46 -4.02
N ARG A 13 -21.06 6.21 -3.08
CA ARG A 13 -21.41 7.62 -2.90
C ARG A 13 -20.81 8.47 -4.01
N GLU A 14 -21.54 9.48 -4.44
CA GLU A 14 -21.12 10.41 -5.49
C GLU A 14 -19.74 11.02 -5.21
N VAL A 15 -19.48 11.42 -3.96
CA VAL A 15 -18.17 11.95 -3.55
C VAL A 15 -17.06 10.90 -3.69
N ALA A 16 -17.31 9.64 -3.35
CA ALA A 16 -16.33 8.57 -3.48
C ALA A 16 -16.06 8.27 -4.96
N ARG A 17 -17.09 8.18 -5.80
CA ARG A 17 -16.94 8.00 -7.25
C ARG A 17 -16.16 9.14 -7.90
N ARG A 18 -16.40 10.39 -7.49
CA ARG A 18 -15.61 11.55 -7.94
C ARG A 18 -14.14 11.46 -7.55
N LEU A 19 -13.85 11.07 -6.31
CA LEU A 19 -12.47 10.91 -5.84
C LEU A 19 -11.76 9.75 -6.55
N LEU A 20 -12.43 8.61 -6.73
CA LEU A 20 -11.90 7.44 -7.44
C LEU A 20 -11.59 7.73 -8.92
N ALA A 21 -12.30 8.67 -9.53
CA ALA A 21 -12.07 9.12 -10.91
C ALA A 21 -11.15 10.35 -11.00
N SER A 22 -10.66 10.88 -9.87
CA SER A 22 -9.88 12.12 -9.86
C SER A 22 -8.40 11.89 -10.18
N MET A 23 -7.73 12.95 -10.61
CA MET A 23 -6.27 13.02 -10.74
C MET A 23 -5.59 13.40 -9.40
N ILE A 24 -6.23 13.14 -8.25
CA ILE A 24 -5.61 13.34 -6.94
C ILE A 24 -4.83 12.07 -6.59
N PRO A 25 -3.53 12.15 -6.27
CA PRO A 25 -2.77 10.98 -5.84
C PRO A 25 -3.40 10.31 -4.62
N ALA A 26 -3.49 8.98 -4.64
CA ALA A 26 -3.82 8.21 -3.45
C ALA A 26 -2.65 8.25 -2.47
N ARG A 27 -2.95 8.04 -1.19
CA ARG A 27 -1.96 7.81 -0.14
C ARG A 27 -1.94 6.33 0.20
N PHE A 28 -0.83 5.68 -0.10
CA PHE A 28 -0.61 4.28 0.23
C PHE A 28 0.15 4.18 1.55
N ALA A 29 -0.52 3.70 2.59
CA ALA A 29 0.06 3.44 3.89
C ALA A 29 0.50 1.97 3.97
N TYR A 30 1.73 1.72 4.42
CA TYR A 30 2.29 0.37 4.60
C TYR A 30 3.25 0.33 5.79
N VAL A 31 3.57 -0.87 6.24
CA VAL A 31 4.64 -1.12 7.22
C VAL A 31 5.85 -1.60 6.44
N ALA A 32 6.98 -0.91 6.55
CA ALA A 32 8.22 -1.30 5.89
C ALA A 32 8.82 -2.56 6.54
N GLY A 33 9.80 -3.20 5.88
CA GLY A 33 10.48 -4.39 6.42
C GLY A 33 11.16 -4.15 7.78
N ASP A 34 11.51 -2.90 8.08
CA ASP A 34 12.03 -2.47 9.38
C ASP A 34 10.95 -2.33 10.48
N GLY A 35 9.68 -2.58 10.17
CA GLY A 35 8.54 -2.43 11.08
C GLY A 35 7.98 -1.00 11.18
N THR A 36 8.57 -0.02 10.50
CA THR A 36 8.16 1.38 10.58
C THR A 36 6.96 1.66 9.65
N PRO A 37 5.86 2.25 10.14
CA PRO A 37 4.77 2.73 9.30
C PRO A 37 5.23 3.86 8.37
N ARG A 38 4.89 3.77 7.08
CA ARG A 38 5.22 4.77 6.06
C ARG A 38 4.00 5.06 5.19
N VAL A 39 3.96 6.28 4.64
CA VAL A 39 2.91 6.71 3.71
C VAL A 39 3.57 7.31 2.48
N VAL A 40 3.17 6.87 1.29
CA VAL A 40 3.64 7.41 0.02
C VAL A 40 2.47 7.88 -0.83
N ALA A 41 2.65 9.01 -1.52
CA ALA A 41 1.69 9.46 -2.53
C ALA A 41 1.95 8.69 -3.84
N THR A 42 0.89 8.19 -4.45
CA THR A 42 1.00 7.35 -5.65
C THR A 42 -0.20 7.54 -6.57
N TRP A 43 0.03 7.38 -7.87
CA TRP A 43 -1.06 7.22 -8.81
C TRP A 43 -1.74 5.88 -8.63
N PHE A 44 -3.03 5.86 -8.89
CA PHE A 44 -3.82 4.63 -8.93
C PHE A 44 -4.85 4.71 -10.04
N HIS A 45 -5.26 3.56 -10.53
CA HIS A 45 -6.35 3.41 -11.48
C HIS A 45 -7.47 2.57 -10.87
N TRP A 46 -8.67 3.13 -10.79
CA TRP A 46 -9.86 2.42 -10.32
C TRP A 46 -10.55 1.68 -11.46
N THR A 47 -10.82 0.38 -11.28
CA THR A 47 -11.45 -0.46 -12.32
C THR A 47 -12.92 -0.79 -12.06
N GLY A 48 -13.49 -0.34 -10.93
CA GLY A 48 -14.84 -0.72 -10.50
C GLY A 48 -14.85 -1.72 -9.35
N GLU A 49 -13.84 -2.59 -9.27
CA GLU A 49 -13.70 -3.60 -8.23
C GLU A 49 -12.33 -3.56 -7.54
N VAL A 50 -11.27 -3.31 -8.31
CA VAL A 50 -9.89 -3.25 -7.80
C VAL A 50 -9.23 -1.90 -8.10
N ALA A 51 -8.44 -1.42 -7.14
CA ALA A 51 -7.52 -0.31 -7.35
C ALA A 51 -6.15 -0.87 -7.75
N ARG A 52 -5.62 -0.43 -8.90
CA ARG A 52 -4.23 -0.70 -9.29
C ARG A 52 -3.36 0.46 -8.86
N ILE A 53 -2.23 0.17 -8.23
CA ILE A 53 -1.29 1.19 -7.75
C ILE A 53 0.04 0.97 -8.47
N ASP A 54 0.48 1.99 -9.20
CA ASP A 54 1.78 1.97 -9.88
C ASP A 54 2.82 2.59 -8.96
N LEU A 55 3.55 1.75 -8.24
CA LEU A 55 4.73 2.17 -7.48
C LEU A 55 5.96 2.00 -8.36
N HIS A 56 6.61 3.11 -8.71
CA HIS A 56 7.96 3.09 -9.27
C HIS A 56 8.96 3.53 -8.19
N PRO A 57 9.43 2.60 -7.33
CA PRO A 57 10.35 2.96 -6.28
C PRO A 57 11.73 3.30 -6.87
N THR A 58 12.06 4.59 -6.96
CA THR A 58 13.41 5.02 -7.37
C THR A 58 14.46 4.75 -6.28
N ARG A 59 14.04 4.55 -5.01
CA ARG A 59 14.92 4.30 -3.85
C ARG A 59 14.20 3.64 -2.67
N VAL A 60 13.41 2.59 -2.91
CA VAL A 60 13.05 1.67 -1.82
C VAL A 60 14.16 0.64 -1.79
N GLY A 61 14.94 0.64 -0.72
CA GLY A 61 16.03 -0.32 -0.55
C GLY A 61 15.48 -1.74 -0.73
N VAL A 62 16.08 -2.48 -1.65
CA VAL A 62 16.41 -3.88 -1.41
C VAL A 62 17.39 -3.89 -0.23
N LEU A 63 16.90 -3.52 0.95
CA LEU A 63 17.59 -3.51 2.23
C LEU A 63 16.82 -4.43 3.19
N ASP A 64 16.31 -5.55 2.67
CA ASP A 64 15.81 -6.63 3.50
C ASP A 64 15.77 -7.90 2.66
N PHE A 65 16.93 -8.55 2.52
CA PHE A 65 17.06 -9.99 2.23
C PHE A 65 18.53 -10.42 2.36
N GLN A 66 19.49 -9.56 2.01
CA GLN A 66 20.93 -9.90 2.08
C GLN A 66 21.58 -9.63 3.45
N THR A 67 21.06 -8.71 4.27
CA THR A 67 21.68 -8.33 5.56
C THR A 67 21.13 -9.09 6.77
N ARG A 68 20.17 -10.01 6.59
CA ARG A 68 19.72 -10.93 7.64
C ARG A 68 19.43 -12.31 7.06
N LEU A 69 20.46 -13.02 6.64
CA LEU A 69 20.43 -14.47 6.80
C LEU A 69 20.35 -14.74 8.32
N PRO A 70 19.34 -15.45 8.84
CA PRO A 70 19.49 -16.04 10.15
C PRO A 70 20.70 -16.97 10.07
N SER A 71 21.71 -16.75 10.89
CA SER A 71 22.75 -17.75 11.16
C SER A 71 22.08 -18.93 11.87
N ALA A 72 21.37 -19.74 11.10
CA ALA A 72 20.68 -20.95 11.55
C ALA A 72 20.99 -22.05 10.55
N LEU A 73 22.28 -22.33 10.35
CA LEU A 73 22.85 -23.57 9.81
C LEU A 73 24.38 -23.49 10.04
N GLY A 74 24.77 -23.62 11.31
CA GLY A 74 26.16 -23.56 11.77
C GLY A 74 26.33 -24.43 12.99
N GLY A 75 25.99 -25.71 12.86
CA GLY A 75 26.04 -26.70 13.93
C GLY A 75 26.24 -28.09 13.34
N ILE A 76 27.41 -28.34 12.75
CA ILE A 76 28.05 -29.65 12.66
C ILE A 76 29.56 -29.47 12.80
N SER A 77 30.08 -29.70 14.01
CA SER A 77 31.30 -30.46 14.23
C SER A 77 31.39 -30.89 15.68
#